data_AF-A0AB33WZW6-F1
#
_entry.id   AF-A0AB33WZW6-F1
#
_cell.length_a   1.000
_cell.length_b   1.000
_cell.length_c   1.000
_cell.angle_alpha   90.00
_cell.angle_beta   90.00
_cell.angle_gamma   90.00
#
_symmetry.space_group_name_H-M   'P 1'
#
loop_
_entity.id
_entity.type
_entity.pdbx_description
1 polymer ?
#
loop_
_entity_poly.entity_id
_entity_poly.type
_entity_poly.pdbx_seq_one_letter_code
_entity_poly.pdbx_strand_id
1 'polypeptide(L)'
;MEDTGVPAYYWALLIDGSDRDSFQALIESSFILTHERSFNELPVSQYENAQNNQHLICLISTREFNAVTVRLVTNSTDFLEAIQRQRFAVPPPWIAFEGYNPAWWGTQLQGAQGYYNDQYFLPFFTGLSEAEKRAYYARYTVTQEWAASLALIGDE
;
A
#
# COMPACT_ATOMS: atom_id res chain seq x y z
N MET A 1 -31.96 15.72 13.45
CA MET A 1 -30.82 15.25 12.66
C MET A 1 -29.90 14.57 13.64
N GLU A 2 -29.77 13.25 13.51
CA GLU A 2 -28.88 12.45 14.35
C GLU A 2 -27.44 12.95 14.17
N ASP A 3 -26.73 13.03 15.29
CA ASP A 3 -25.31 13.32 15.40
C ASP A 3 -24.54 12.18 14.71
N THR A 4 -24.40 12.26 13.39
CA THR A 4 -23.46 11.41 12.65
C THR A 4 -22.08 11.87 13.09
N GLY A 5 -21.53 11.21 14.11
CA GLY A 5 -20.22 11.52 14.67
C GLY A 5 -19.12 11.60 13.61
N VAL A 6 -17.93 12.05 14.00
CA VAL A 6 -16.80 12.24 13.08
C VAL A 6 -16.54 10.94 12.29
N PRO A 7 -16.64 10.95 10.94
CA PRO A 7 -16.40 9.75 10.14
C PRO A 7 -14.94 9.32 10.30
N ALA A 8 -14.72 8.01 10.41
CA ALA A 8 -13.38 7.43 10.55
C ALA A 8 -13.18 6.35 9.49
N TYR A 9 -12.35 6.66 8.49
CA TYR A 9 -12.01 5.76 7.40
C TYR A 9 -10.70 5.04 7.73
N TYR A 10 -10.74 3.71 7.73
CA TYR A 10 -9.54 2.88 7.82
C TYR A 10 -9.04 2.53 6.42
N TRP A 11 -7.74 2.63 6.20
CA TRP A 11 -7.10 2.16 4.98
C TRP A 11 -5.77 1.47 5.29
N ALA A 12 -5.55 0.32 4.66
CA ALA A 12 -4.27 -0.36 4.60
C ALA A 12 -3.70 -0.31 3.18
N LEU A 13 -2.42 0.03 3.06
CA LEU A 13 -1.70 0.14 1.80
C LEU A 13 -0.38 -0.63 1.91
N LEU A 14 0.08 -1.15 0.78
CA LEU A 14 1.43 -1.68 0.62
C LEU A 14 2.10 -0.90 -0.50
N ILE A 15 3.16 -0.17 -0.17
CA ILE A 15 3.87 0.70 -1.11
C ILE A 15 5.34 0.30 -1.23
N ASP A 16 5.95 0.71 -2.35
CA ASP A 16 7.38 0.55 -2.55
C ASP A 16 8.21 1.33 -1.52
N GLY A 17 9.37 0.78 -1.17
CA GLY A 17 10.33 1.47 -0.33
C GLY A 17 10.75 2.83 -0.90
N SER A 18 10.85 2.94 -2.24
CA SER A 18 11.15 4.21 -2.93
C SER A 18 10.07 5.26 -2.75
N ASP A 19 8.83 4.86 -2.43
CA ASP A 19 7.68 5.74 -2.39
C ASP A 19 7.39 6.26 -0.97
N ARG A 20 8.16 5.79 0.03
CA ARG A 20 8.00 6.18 1.44
C ARG A 20 8.08 7.69 1.65
N ASP A 21 9.11 8.33 1.10
CA ASP A 21 9.33 9.76 1.32
C ASP A 21 8.24 10.60 0.64
N SER A 22 7.76 10.17 -0.53
CA SER A 22 6.63 10.78 -1.22
C SER A 22 5.33 10.65 -0.42
N PHE A 23 5.10 9.49 0.21
CA PHE A 23 3.96 9.30 1.11
C PHE A 23 4.07 10.17 2.36
N GLN A 24 5.26 10.27 2.96
CA GLN A 24 5.51 11.13 4.13
C GLN A 24 5.28 12.60 3.79
N ALA A 25 5.81 13.08 2.66
CA ALA A 25 5.60 14.44 2.18
C ALA A 25 4.11 14.74 1.92
N LEU A 26 3.34 13.74 1.49
CA LEU A 26 1.89 13.89 1.33
C LEU A 26 1.20 14.14 2.67
N ILE A 27 1.56 13.41 3.73
CA ILE A 27 1.05 13.66 5.09
C ILE A 27 1.41 15.07 5.53
N GLU A 28 2.68 15.45 5.42
CA GLU A 28 3.21 16.73 5.90
C GLU A 28 2.66 17.93 5.13
N SER A 29 2.21 17.73 3.89
CA SER A 29 1.51 18.76 3.11
C SER A 29 0.12 19.12 3.65
N SER A 30 -0.50 18.19 4.39
CA SER A 30 -1.91 18.28 4.79
C SER A 30 -2.12 18.33 6.30
N PHE A 31 -1.17 17.80 7.08
CA PHE A 31 -1.27 17.69 8.53
C PHE A 31 0.03 18.05 9.24
N ILE A 32 -0.08 18.39 10.52
CA ILE A 32 1.04 18.61 11.43
C ILE A 32 1.10 17.44 12.41
N LEU A 33 2.30 16.90 12.65
CA LEU A 33 2.52 15.88 13.66
C LEU A 33 2.24 16.47 15.05
N THR A 34 1.32 15.88 15.81
CA THR A 34 0.95 16.34 17.15
C THR A 34 1.41 15.40 18.24
N HIS A 35 1.45 14.09 17.96
CA HIS A 35 1.85 13.09 18.93
C HIS A 35 2.46 11.86 18.25
N GLU A 36 3.37 11.19 18.94
CA GLU A 36 3.88 9.89 18.54
C GLU A 36 3.97 8.99 19.77
N ARG A 37 3.58 7.72 19.60
CA ARG A 37 3.69 6.69 20.63
C ARG A 37 4.17 5.38 20.04
N SER A 38 4.79 4.54 20.86
CA SER A 38 5.09 3.17 20.46
C SER A 38 3.92 2.23 20.77
N PHE A 39 3.61 1.34 19.82
CA PHE A 39 2.70 0.22 19.98
C PHE A 39 3.37 -1.03 19.40
N ASN A 40 3.61 -2.05 20.23
CA ASN A 40 4.38 -3.25 19.84
C ASN A 40 5.72 -2.92 19.18
N GLU A 41 6.46 -1.96 19.74
CA GLU A 41 7.76 -1.47 19.23
C GLU A 41 7.69 -0.80 17.85
N LEU A 42 6.49 -0.48 17.36
CA LEU A 42 6.27 0.28 16.13
C LEU A 42 5.81 1.70 16.47
N PRO A 43 6.35 2.73 15.80
CA PRO A 43 5.85 4.09 15.95
C PRO A 43 4.44 4.20 15.36
N VAL A 44 3.54 4.82 16.13
CA VAL A 44 2.21 5.25 15.70
C VAL A 44 2.17 6.76 15.87
N SER A 45 1.99 7.45 14.75
CA SER A 45 2.04 8.91 14.68
C SER A 45 0.62 9.44 14.50
N GLN A 46 0.27 10.46 15.28
CA GLN A 46 -0.97 11.21 15.17
C GLN A 46 -0.69 12.58 14.59
N TYR A 47 -1.45 12.94 13.56
CA TYR A 47 -1.37 14.20 12.87
C TYR A 47 -2.73 14.90 12.86
N GLU A 48 -2.70 16.23 12.80
CA GLU A 48 -3.90 17.06 12.81
C GLU A 48 -3.79 18.20 11.81
N ASN A 49 -4.93 18.56 11.22
CA ASN A 49 -5.15 19.81 10.51
C ASN A 49 -6.26 20.56 11.25
N ALA A 50 -5.85 21.46 12.15
CA ALA A 50 -6.76 22.18 13.03
C ALA A 50 -7.70 23.12 12.24
N GLN A 51 -7.25 23.64 11.10
CA GLN A 51 -8.03 24.55 10.25
C GLN A 51 -9.28 23.85 9.68
N ASN A 52 -9.14 22.57 9.34
CA ASN A 52 -10.21 21.77 8.73
C ASN A 52 -10.82 20.74 9.69
N ASN A 53 -10.42 20.74 10.97
CA ASN A 53 -10.80 19.73 11.97
C ASN A 53 -10.56 18.28 11.48
N GLN A 54 -9.40 18.06 10.83
CA GLN A 54 -9.04 16.75 10.30
C GLN A 54 -7.98 16.07 11.17
N HIS A 55 -8.10 14.76 11.30
CA HIS A 55 -7.22 13.92 12.10
C HIS A 55 -6.73 12.75 11.27
N LEU A 56 -5.49 12.33 11.52
CA LEU A 56 -4.86 11.18 10.92
C LEU A 56 -4.09 10.43 12.01
N ILE A 57 -4.35 9.14 12.15
CA ILE A 57 -3.49 8.21 12.88
C ILE A 57 -2.84 7.33 11.82
N CYS A 58 -1.51 7.25 11.82
CA CYS A 58 -0.75 6.50 10.83
C CYS A 58 0.29 5.60 11.51
N LEU A 59 0.37 4.37 11.03
CA LEU A 59 1.44 3.42 11.33
C LEU A 59 2.12 3.06 10.01
N ILE A 60 3.44 3.26 9.96
CA ILE A 60 4.30 2.92 8.82
C ILE A 60 5.32 1.89 9.31
N SER A 61 5.42 0.75 8.63
CA SER A 61 6.30 -0.36 9.02
C SER A 61 6.95 -1.00 7.80
N THR A 62 8.22 -1.36 7.95
CA THR A 62 9.01 -2.09 6.94
C THR A 62 9.26 -3.56 7.34
N ARG A 63 8.51 -4.09 8.30
CA ARG A 63 8.71 -5.44 8.85
C ARG A 63 8.07 -6.55 7.99
N GLU A 64 7.17 -6.20 7.08
CA GLU A 64 6.35 -7.15 6.32
C GLU A 64 6.68 -7.01 4.82
N PHE A 65 6.74 -8.16 4.11
CA PHE A 65 6.81 -8.24 2.64
C PHE A 65 7.94 -7.46 1.95
N ASN A 66 9.11 -7.27 2.59
CA ASN A 66 10.22 -6.47 2.04
C ASN A 66 9.78 -5.11 1.46
N ALA A 67 8.73 -4.52 2.03
CA ALA A 67 8.03 -3.37 1.51
C ALA A 67 7.59 -2.45 2.65
N VAL A 68 6.95 -1.34 2.31
CA VAL A 68 6.40 -0.40 3.30
C VAL A 68 4.91 -0.68 3.46
N THR A 69 4.53 -1.17 4.63
CA THR A 69 3.13 -1.28 5.04
C THR A 69 2.69 0.02 5.70
N VAL A 70 1.54 0.53 5.26
CA VAL A 70 0.90 1.70 5.84
C VAL A 70 -0.48 1.30 6.32
N ARG A 71 -0.79 1.60 7.58
CA ARG A 71 -2.13 1.46 8.16
C ARG A 71 -2.53 2.81 8.70
N LEU A 72 -3.67 3.33 8.27
CA LEU A 72 -4.11 4.65 8.67
C LEU A 72 -5.60 4.69 9.00
N VAL A 73 -5.94 5.64 9.87
CA VAL A 73 -7.31 6.05 10.16
C VAL A 73 -7.41 7.56 10.01
N THR A 74 -8.34 8.06 9.22
CA THR A 74 -8.56 9.50 9.04
C THR A 74 -10.01 9.85 8.81
N ASN A 75 -10.39 11.09 9.11
CA ASN A 75 -11.67 11.68 8.71
C ASN A 75 -11.55 12.56 7.44
N SER A 76 -10.35 12.67 6.84
CA SER A 76 -10.10 13.52 5.68
C SER A 76 -10.25 12.75 4.36
N THR A 77 -11.38 12.93 3.67
CA THR A 77 -11.58 12.37 2.33
C THR A 77 -10.61 12.97 1.31
N ASP A 78 -10.26 14.25 1.44
CA ASP A 78 -9.32 14.95 0.56
C ASP A 78 -7.94 14.28 0.58
N PHE A 79 -7.50 13.86 1.78
CA PHE A 79 -6.24 13.12 1.93
C PHE A 79 -6.32 11.73 1.28
N LEU A 80 -7.45 11.03 1.40
CA LEU A 80 -7.65 9.74 0.73
C LEU A 80 -7.61 9.87 -0.79
N GLU A 81 -8.24 10.90 -1.35
CA GLU A 81 -8.17 11.19 -2.78
C GLU A 81 -6.74 11.56 -3.21
N ALA A 82 -6.00 12.29 -2.36
CA ALA A 82 -4.62 12.65 -2.65
C ALA A 82 -3.71 11.39 -2.70
N ILE A 83 -3.91 10.43 -1.80
CA ILE A 83 -3.23 9.12 -1.85
C ILE A 83 -3.57 8.40 -3.15
N GLN A 84 -4.84 8.34 -3.54
CA GLN A 84 -5.27 7.67 -4.76
C GLN A 84 -4.64 8.28 -6.02
N ARG A 85 -4.51 9.61 -6.06
CA ARG A 85 -3.87 10.35 -7.18
C ARG A 85 -2.38 10.05 -7.31
N GLN A 86 -1.67 9.73 -6.22
CA GLN A 86 -0.26 9.35 -6.26
C GLN A 86 -0.01 8.00 -6.97
N ARG A 87 -1.04 7.12 -7.02
CA ARG A 87 -0.95 5.80 -7.66
C ARG A 87 0.29 5.00 -7.22
N PHE A 88 0.53 4.93 -5.90
CA PHE A 88 1.63 4.15 -5.34
C PHE A 88 1.60 2.71 -5.86
N ALA A 89 2.77 2.22 -6.27
CA ALA A 89 2.88 0.87 -6.79
C ALA A 89 2.93 -0.13 -5.63
N VAL A 90 2.19 -1.22 -5.76
CA VAL A 90 2.40 -2.38 -4.89
C VAL A 90 3.68 -3.08 -5.37
N PRO A 91 4.68 -3.33 -4.50
CA PRO A 91 5.89 -4.06 -4.89
C PRO A 91 5.54 -5.45 -5.42
N PRO A 92 6.20 -5.96 -6.47
CA PRO A 92 5.84 -7.24 -7.07
C PRO A 92 6.26 -8.44 -6.21
N PRO A 93 5.73 -9.64 -6.50
CA PRO A 93 6.02 -10.86 -5.74
C PRO A 93 7.51 -11.15 -5.55
N TRP A 94 8.34 -10.91 -6.57
CA TRP A 94 9.78 -11.19 -6.50
C TRP A 94 10.58 -10.21 -5.65
N ILE A 95 10.01 -9.05 -5.34
CA ILE A 95 10.55 -8.12 -4.35
C ILE A 95 10.01 -8.49 -2.97
N ALA A 96 8.69 -8.71 -2.88
CA ALA A 96 8.02 -9.00 -1.62
C ALA A 96 8.43 -10.33 -0.97
N PHE A 97 8.80 -11.30 -1.81
CA PHE A 97 9.23 -12.65 -1.44
C PHE A 97 10.54 -12.96 -2.17
N GLU A 98 11.59 -12.23 -1.84
CA GLU A 98 12.92 -12.39 -2.43
C GLU A 98 13.39 -13.87 -2.35
N GLY A 99 13.91 -14.38 -3.46
CA GLY A 99 14.42 -15.75 -3.56
C GLY A 99 13.36 -16.84 -3.77
N TYR A 100 12.07 -16.49 -3.86
CA TYR A 100 11.02 -17.46 -4.15
C TYR A 100 11.02 -17.89 -5.61
N ASN A 101 10.67 -19.16 -5.86
CA ASN A 101 10.52 -19.68 -7.22
C ASN A 101 9.23 -19.13 -7.86
N PRO A 102 9.29 -18.52 -9.06
CA PRO A 102 8.10 -18.03 -9.78
C PRO A 102 7.01 -19.09 -9.99
N ALA A 103 7.39 -20.36 -10.12
CA ALA A 103 6.45 -21.47 -10.27
C ALA A 103 5.61 -21.75 -9.02
N TRP A 104 5.97 -21.17 -7.87
CA TRP A 104 5.16 -21.24 -6.65
C TRP A 104 4.07 -20.16 -6.59
N TRP A 105 4.10 -19.20 -7.51
CA TRP A 105 3.07 -18.17 -7.64
C TRP A 105 1.94 -18.69 -8.55
N GLY A 106 0.70 -18.74 -8.05
CA GLY A 106 -0.42 -19.36 -8.77
C GLY A 106 -1.74 -19.40 -7.99
N THR A 107 -2.65 -20.29 -8.36
CA THR A 107 -4.08 -20.24 -7.97
C THR A 107 -4.42 -20.69 -6.55
N GLN A 108 -3.46 -21.21 -5.78
CA GLN A 108 -3.69 -21.73 -4.42
C GLN A 108 -2.65 -21.22 -3.42
N LEU A 109 -2.36 -19.92 -3.45
CA LEU A 109 -1.48 -19.30 -2.46
C LEU A 109 -2.12 -19.32 -1.08
N GLN A 110 -1.31 -19.60 -0.06
CA GLN A 110 -1.72 -19.67 1.34
C GLN A 110 -0.73 -18.91 2.23
N GLY A 111 -1.13 -18.65 3.48
CA GLY A 111 -0.29 -17.95 4.44
C GLY A 111 0.08 -16.54 3.98
N ALA A 112 1.33 -16.14 4.20
CA ALA A 112 1.80 -14.79 3.87
C ALA A 112 1.69 -14.47 2.37
N GLN A 113 1.98 -15.44 1.48
CA GLN A 113 1.88 -15.24 0.04
C GLN A 113 0.43 -15.02 -0.39
N GLY A 114 -0.49 -15.84 0.11
CA GLY A 114 -1.93 -15.71 -0.18
C GLY A 114 -2.47 -14.37 0.33
N TYR A 115 -2.16 -14.02 1.57
CA TYR A 115 -2.56 -12.73 2.13
C TYR A 115 -2.03 -11.54 1.31
N TYR A 116 -0.73 -11.53 0.98
CA TYR A 116 -0.15 -10.47 0.16
C TYR A 116 -0.80 -10.40 -1.23
N ASN A 117 -1.01 -11.55 -1.87
CA ASN A 117 -1.56 -11.63 -3.20
C ASN A 117 -3.00 -11.10 -3.21
N ASP A 118 -3.84 -11.60 -2.31
CA ASP A 118 -5.27 -11.32 -2.33
C ASP A 118 -5.60 -9.91 -1.81
N GLN A 119 -4.84 -9.40 -0.82
CA GLN A 119 -5.12 -8.11 -0.20
C GLN A 119 -4.44 -6.93 -0.91
N TYR A 120 -3.32 -7.16 -1.60
CA TYR A 120 -2.52 -6.07 -2.17
C TYR A 120 -2.24 -6.26 -3.65
N PHE A 121 -1.54 -7.34 -4.03
CA PHE A 121 -0.95 -7.43 -5.35
C PHE A 121 -1.98 -7.69 -6.46
N LEU A 122 -2.88 -8.66 -6.28
CA LEU A 122 -3.86 -9.03 -7.29
C LEU A 122 -4.83 -7.87 -7.60
N PRO A 123 -5.46 -7.18 -6.61
CA PRO A 123 -6.32 -6.03 -6.89
C PRO A 123 -5.58 -4.88 -7.59
N PHE A 124 -4.32 -4.64 -7.21
CA PHE A 124 -3.49 -3.63 -7.87
C PHE A 124 -3.19 -4.03 -9.33
N PHE A 125 -2.67 -5.24 -9.54
CA PHE A 125 -2.15 -5.68 -10.83
C PHE A 125 -3.25 -5.88 -11.89
N THR A 126 -4.41 -6.40 -11.48
CA THR A 126 -5.61 -6.53 -12.34
C THR A 126 -6.24 -5.18 -12.67
N GLY A 127 -6.07 -4.18 -11.80
CA GLY A 127 -6.50 -2.80 -12.05
C GLY A 127 -5.61 -2.04 -13.03
N LEU A 128 -4.46 -2.58 -13.44
CA LEU A 128 -3.57 -1.97 -14.42
C LEU A 128 -4.02 -2.29 -15.85
N SER A 129 -3.96 -1.28 -16.72
CA SER A 129 -4.03 -1.49 -18.18
C SER A 129 -2.79 -2.22 -18.70
N GLU A 130 -2.87 -2.77 -19.91
CA GLU A 130 -1.72 -3.45 -20.55
C GLU A 130 -0.49 -2.54 -20.73
N ALA A 131 -0.70 -1.24 -20.93
CA ALA A 131 0.40 -0.27 -20.99
C ALA A 131 1.05 -0.08 -19.61
N GLU A 132 0.24 -0.02 -18.55
CA GLU A 132 0.72 0.10 -17.17
C GLU A 132 1.41 -1.17 -16.69
N LYS A 133 0.90 -2.37 -17.03
CA LYS A 133 1.59 -3.63 -16.74
C LYS A 133 2.97 -3.69 -17.37
N ARG A 134 3.12 -3.25 -18.63
CA ARG A 134 4.43 -3.15 -19.30
C ARG A 134 5.36 -2.16 -18.58
N ALA A 135 4.86 -1.00 -18.18
CA ALA A 135 5.64 -0.01 -17.43
C ALA A 135 6.05 -0.54 -16.05
N TYR A 136 5.15 -1.26 -15.37
CA TYR A 136 5.39 -1.92 -14.10
C TYR A 136 6.49 -2.99 -14.21
N TYR A 137 6.39 -3.87 -15.21
CA TYR A 137 7.42 -4.86 -15.51
C TYR A 137 8.80 -4.24 -15.81
N ALA A 138 8.84 -3.12 -16.52
CA ALA A 138 10.07 -2.38 -16.77
C ALA A 138 10.64 -1.75 -15.48
N ARG A 139 9.79 -1.11 -14.65
CA ARG A 139 10.19 -0.52 -13.36
C ARG A 139 10.87 -1.55 -12.45
N TYR A 140 10.34 -2.77 -12.42
CA TYR A 140 10.77 -3.82 -11.51
C TYR A 140 11.68 -4.89 -12.13
N THR A 141 12.14 -4.69 -13.36
CA THR A 141 13.04 -5.60 -14.08
C THR A 141 12.54 -7.05 -14.02
N VAL A 142 11.32 -7.28 -14.52
CA VAL A 142 10.71 -8.62 -14.48
C VAL A 142 11.56 -9.64 -15.24
N THR A 143 11.70 -10.85 -14.69
CA THR A 143 12.31 -11.97 -15.43
C THR A 143 11.25 -12.65 -16.31
N GLN A 144 11.69 -13.40 -17.32
CA GLN A 144 10.76 -14.15 -18.18
C GLN A 144 9.89 -15.14 -17.38
N GLU A 145 10.46 -15.76 -16.34
CA GLU A 145 9.75 -16.71 -15.48
C GLU A 145 8.63 -16.04 -14.67
N TRP A 146 8.90 -14.87 -14.08
CA TRP A 146 7.89 -14.10 -13.37
C TRP A 146 6.83 -13.54 -14.30
N ALA A 147 7.22 -13.05 -15.49
CA ALA A 147 6.27 -12.59 -16.49
C ALA A 147 5.33 -13.72 -16.96
N ALA A 148 5.86 -14.92 -17.17
CA ALA A 148 5.07 -16.10 -17.55
C ALA A 148 4.12 -16.54 -16.43
N SER A 149 4.59 -16.57 -15.18
CA SER A 149 3.76 -16.91 -14.03
C SER A 149 2.59 -15.92 -13.85
N LEU A 150 2.87 -14.61 -13.97
CA LEU A 150 1.84 -13.58 -13.83
C LEU A 150 0.86 -13.50 -15.00
N ALA A 151 1.25 -13.93 -16.21
CA ALA A 151 0.33 -13.99 -17.35
C ALA A 151 -0.86 -14.92 -17.08
N LEU A 152 -0.65 -16.00 -16.31
CA LEU A 152 -1.70 -16.96 -15.94
C LEU A 152 -2.77 -16.37 -15.01
N ILE A 153 -2.50 -15.23 -14.38
CA ILE A 153 -3.43 -14.55 -13.46
C ILE A 153 -4.44 -13.68 -14.22
N GLY A 154 -4.14 -13.28 -15.45
CA GLY A 154 -4.96 -12.34 -16.24
C GLY A 154 -6.00 -12.98 -17.15
N ASP A 155 -6.07 -14.30 -17.23
CA ASP A 155 -6.90 -15.08 -18.17
C ASP A 155 -8.11 -15.78 -17.50
N GLU A 156 -8.42 -15.48 -16.24
CA GLU A 156 -9.65 -15.90 -15.53
C GLU A 156 -10.69 -14.77 -15.45
#